data_AF-A0A0L0FL32-F1
#
_entry.id   AF-A0A0L0FL32-F1
#
_cell.length_a   1.000
_cell.length_b   1.000
_cell.length_c   1.000
_cell.angle_alpha   90.00
_cell.angle_beta   90.00
_cell.angle_gamma   90.00
#
_symmetry.space_group_name_H-M   'P 1'
#
loop_
_entity.id
_entity.type
_entity.pdbx_description
1 polymer ?
#
loop_
_entity_poly.entity_id
_entity_poly.type
_entity_poly.pdbx_seq_one_letter_code
_entity_poly.pdbx_strand_id
1 'polypeptide(L)'
;MKNVNVPNLYMPETSDVYNQRNMPKVISCIFALSHILYQNGMAPKIQNLVGKVEFSDDDISAIQTALVRYGVKLPQFSTVGGQLAKELSSDLAGMHAAILAINQTVDKQVTADTLDALKITKAHIDHVQECYGQAYQEMLWRARTAKRHKSSEAMSASQNIDVYLTNLTQCEIQHVIDDVNHDKALGEINAAIIISDALTLQTALENHHAMVRGTRPHMANIYLTKLQQVRSTALNLKTIQKIISQVNQNTEETQKELKRLQLQESAVAVQAAVRLQAWCRGEATRKWWRSLNDEALGEINEAIIVSDALALQAALDNHHAMVKGTRPHLANLYLTELQQVRSTALNLKTIQKIISQVNQNIEETQKELKRLHFLESAVAVQAAVRLQAWCRGEATRRWWRYLSKYHFIPNPKP
;
A
#
# COMPACT_ATOMS: atom_id res chain seq x y z
N MET A 1 0.49 31.29 -15.91
CA MET A 1 1.77 32.03 -15.78
C MET A 1 2.96 31.09 -15.72
N LYS A 2 3.06 30.20 -14.71
CA LYS A 2 4.16 29.21 -14.63
C LYS A 2 4.23 28.25 -15.83
N ASN A 3 3.07 27.78 -16.31
CA ASN A 3 3.00 26.88 -17.48
C ASN A 3 3.33 27.55 -18.82
N VAL A 4 3.47 28.88 -18.84
CA VAL A 4 3.71 29.67 -20.07
C VAL A 4 5.05 30.41 -19.97
N ASN A 5 5.93 29.98 -19.05
CA ASN A 5 7.29 30.52 -18.88
C ASN A 5 7.40 32.05 -18.74
N VAL A 6 6.44 32.69 -18.05
CA VAL A 6 6.55 34.12 -17.71
C VAL A 6 7.71 34.30 -16.72
N PRO A 7 8.72 35.16 -17.00
CA PRO A 7 9.86 35.33 -16.09
C PRO A 7 9.42 35.82 -14.71
N ASN A 8 10.07 35.28 -13.65
CA ASN A 8 9.75 35.59 -12.25
C ASN A 8 9.81 37.11 -11.94
N LEU A 9 10.63 37.87 -12.68
CA LEU A 9 10.74 39.32 -12.56
C LEU A 9 9.39 40.04 -12.75
N TYR A 10 8.50 39.50 -13.58
CA TYR A 10 7.20 40.08 -13.91
C TYR A 10 6.06 39.48 -13.09
N MET A 11 6.30 38.47 -12.26
CA MET A 11 5.24 37.85 -11.46
C MET A 11 4.95 38.67 -10.19
N PRO A 12 3.69 39.12 -10.00
CA PRO A 12 3.28 39.77 -8.75
C PRO A 12 3.13 38.74 -7.63
N GLU A 13 3.27 39.19 -6.39
CA GLU A 13 2.93 38.38 -5.22
C GLU A 13 1.42 38.41 -4.95
N THR A 14 0.91 37.44 -4.19
CA THR A 14 -0.52 37.39 -3.84
C THR A 14 -0.97 38.66 -3.09
N SER A 15 -0.10 39.22 -2.25
CA SER A 15 -0.32 40.49 -1.55
C SER A 15 -0.37 41.71 -2.48
N ASP A 16 0.29 41.66 -3.64
CA ASP A 16 0.29 42.77 -4.61
C ASP A 16 -1.10 42.96 -5.22
N VAL A 17 -1.82 41.85 -5.47
CA VAL A 17 -3.18 41.82 -6.00
C VAL A 17 -4.21 42.02 -4.89
N TYR A 18 -4.10 41.25 -3.79
CA TYR A 18 -5.12 41.21 -2.74
C TYR A 18 -5.24 42.54 -1.99
N ASN A 19 -4.11 43.18 -1.67
CA ASN A 19 -4.09 44.47 -0.95
C ASN A 19 -3.97 45.66 -1.90
N GLN A 20 -4.02 45.43 -3.22
CA GLN A 20 -3.80 46.45 -4.26
C GLN A 20 -2.52 47.28 -4.05
N ARG A 21 -1.52 46.69 -3.40
CA ARG A 21 -0.30 47.40 -2.98
C ARG A 21 0.62 47.72 -4.16
N ASN A 22 0.59 46.90 -5.21
CA ASN A 22 1.48 47.03 -6.37
C ASN A 22 0.77 46.68 -7.68
N MET A 23 -0.34 47.37 -7.95
CA MET A 23 -1.08 47.24 -9.21
C MET A 23 -0.23 47.48 -10.48
N PRO A 24 0.76 48.39 -10.51
CA PRO A 24 1.64 48.54 -11.68
C PRO A 24 2.40 47.26 -12.06
N LYS A 25 2.84 46.47 -11.08
CA LYS A 25 3.50 45.17 -11.33
C LYS A 25 2.53 44.13 -11.88
N VAL A 26 1.28 44.13 -11.41
CA VAL A 26 0.21 43.26 -11.94
C VAL A 26 -0.08 43.60 -13.41
N ILE A 27 -0.21 44.88 -13.73
CA ILE A 27 -0.44 45.35 -15.11
C ILE A 27 0.76 44.98 -16.01
N SER A 28 1.99 45.13 -15.52
CA SER A 28 3.21 44.68 -16.21
C SER A 28 3.21 43.17 -16.48
N CYS A 29 2.75 42.37 -15.51
CA CYS A 29 2.59 40.92 -15.68
C CYS A 29 1.60 40.57 -16.79
N ILE A 30 0.44 41.25 -16.82
CA ILE A 30 -0.59 41.06 -17.86
C ILE A 30 -0.02 41.43 -19.23
N PHE A 31 0.73 42.52 -19.33
CA PHE A 31 1.36 42.95 -20.56
C PHE A 31 2.38 41.92 -21.08
N ALA A 32 3.27 41.43 -20.21
CA ALA A 32 4.22 40.37 -20.53
C ALA A 32 3.52 39.08 -20.96
N LEU A 33 2.47 38.68 -20.23
CA LEU A 33 1.67 37.49 -20.54
C LEU A 33 0.97 37.61 -21.90
N SER A 34 0.37 38.76 -22.21
CA SER A 34 -0.29 38.99 -23.49
C SER A 34 0.69 38.86 -24.65
N HIS A 35 1.91 39.39 -24.49
CA HIS A 35 2.96 39.24 -25.50
C HIS A 35 3.37 37.78 -25.72
N ILE A 36 3.53 37.02 -24.63
CA ILE A 36 3.87 35.59 -24.68
C ILE A 36 2.76 34.78 -25.35
N LEU A 37 1.50 35.02 -24.97
CA LEU A 37 0.35 34.32 -25.55
C LEU A 37 0.17 34.65 -27.03
N TYR A 38 0.43 35.90 -27.43
CA TYR A 38 0.43 36.29 -28.84
C TYR A 38 1.52 35.56 -29.63
N GLN A 39 2.73 35.47 -29.09
CA GLN A 39 3.84 34.76 -29.72
C GLN A 39 3.59 33.25 -29.83
N ASN A 40 2.84 32.68 -28.91
CA ASN A 40 2.43 31.27 -28.93
C ASN A 40 1.17 31.03 -29.78
N GLY A 41 0.62 32.06 -30.44
CA GLY A 41 -0.59 31.94 -31.25
C GLY A 41 -1.87 31.66 -30.46
N MET A 42 -1.84 31.84 -29.13
CA MET A 42 -2.95 31.56 -28.23
C MET A 42 -3.87 32.77 -28.00
N ALA A 43 -3.40 33.98 -28.32
CA ALA A 43 -4.15 35.22 -28.12
C ALA A 43 -3.83 36.27 -29.21
N PRO A 44 -4.74 37.22 -29.49
CA PRO A 44 -4.46 38.35 -30.37
C PRO A 44 -3.46 39.34 -29.74
N LYS A 45 -2.79 40.14 -30.59
CA LYS A 45 -1.83 41.16 -30.14
C LYS A 45 -2.55 42.29 -29.37
N ILE A 46 -2.02 42.65 -28.20
CA ILE A 46 -2.51 43.80 -27.43
C ILE A 46 -2.31 45.12 -28.19
N GLN A 47 -3.33 45.99 -28.17
CA GLN A 47 -3.32 47.26 -28.88
C GLN A 47 -2.69 48.38 -28.05
N ASN A 48 -2.05 49.34 -28.72
CA ASN A 48 -1.60 50.58 -28.09
C ASN A 48 -2.73 51.62 -28.15
N LEU A 49 -3.20 52.03 -26.97
CA LEU A 49 -4.30 52.97 -26.77
C LEU A 49 -3.85 54.35 -26.25
N VAL A 50 -2.54 54.59 -26.14
CA VAL A 50 -2.01 55.90 -25.74
C VAL A 50 -2.46 56.95 -26.75
N GLY A 51 -3.17 57.99 -26.28
CA GLY A 51 -3.72 59.07 -27.11
C GLY A 51 -4.97 58.70 -27.92
N LYS A 52 -5.55 57.51 -27.70
CA LYS A 52 -6.82 57.08 -28.34
C LYS A 52 -7.99 56.96 -27.36
N VAL A 53 -7.69 56.96 -26.07
CA VAL A 53 -8.66 56.87 -24.98
C VAL A 53 -8.41 58.03 -24.04
N GLU A 54 -9.49 58.72 -23.66
CA GLU A 54 -9.48 59.83 -22.71
C GLU A 54 -10.08 59.35 -21.38
N PHE A 55 -9.54 59.87 -20.28
CA PHE A 55 -10.01 59.60 -18.92
C PHE A 55 -10.41 60.93 -18.27
N SER A 56 -11.30 60.89 -17.28
CA SER A 56 -11.65 62.08 -16.50
C SER A 56 -10.44 62.56 -15.69
N ASP A 57 -10.30 63.87 -15.51
CA ASP A 57 -9.25 64.47 -14.68
C ASP A 57 -9.31 63.97 -13.22
N ASP A 58 -10.51 63.68 -12.72
CA ASP A 58 -10.73 63.10 -11.40
C ASP A 58 -10.09 61.71 -11.29
N ASP A 59 -10.25 60.85 -12.31
CA ASP A 59 -9.67 59.51 -12.35
C ASP A 59 -8.14 59.55 -12.42
N ILE A 60 -7.61 60.47 -13.23
CA ILE A 60 -6.16 60.68 -13.37
C ILE A 60 -5.56 61.12 -12.03
N SER A 61 -6.20 62.08 -11.34
CA SER A 61 -5.72 62.59 -10.06
C SER A 61 -5.80 61.54 -8.93
N ALA A 62 -6.85 60.71 -8.91
CA ALA A 62 -7.01 59.62 -7.97
C ALA A 62 -5.92 58.56 -8.12
N ILE A 63 -5.61 58.17 -9.36
CA ILE A 63 -4.55 57.20 -9.66
C ILE A 63 -3.16 57.75 -9.34
N GLN A 64 -2.88 59.02 -9.65
CA GLN A 64 -1.61 59.67 -9.28
C GLN A 64 -1.42 59.70 -7.76
N THR A 65 -2.46 60.04 -7.01
CA THR A 65 -2.42 60.06 -5.54
C THR A 65 -2.17 58.65 -4.97
N ALA A 66 -2.80 57.63 -5.55
CA ALA A 66 -2.57 56.24 -5.15
C ALA A 66 -1.13 55.80 -5.41
N LEU A 67 -0.55 56.16 -6.57
CA LEU A 67 0.84 55.81 -6.92
C LEU A 67 1.86 56.45 -5.96
N VAL A 68 1.63 57.71 -5.56
CA VAL A 68 2.46 58.42 -4.58
C VAL A 68 2.36 57.78 -3.19
N ARG A 69 1.14 57.43 -2.75
CA ARG A 69 0.88 56.81 -1.43
C ARG A 69 1.63 55.49 -1.22
N TYR A 70 1.75 54.67 -2.27
CA TYR A 70 2.40 53.36 -2.17
C TYR A 70 3.89 53.38 -2.51
N GLY A 71 4.45 54.52 -2.94
CA GLY A 71 5.87 54.67 -3.27
C GLY A 71 6.33 53.74 -4.40
N VAL A 72 5.41 53.30 -5.26
CA VAL A 72 5.69 52.31 -6.31
C VAL A 72 6.23 53.04 -7.53
N LYS A 73 7.45 52.69 -7.95
CA LYS A 73 8.01 53.15 -9.23
C LYS A 73 7.21 52.55 -10.37
N LEU A 74 6.66 53.39 -11.23
CA LEU A 74 6.04 52.96 -12.48
C LEU A 74 7.08 52.21 -13.33
N PRO A 75 6.80 50.96 -13.75
CA PRO A 75 7.70 50.27 -14.66
C PRO A 75 7.72 51.02 -16.00
N GLN A 76 8.91 51.13 -16.61
CA GLN A 76 9.04 51.74 -17.93
C GLN A 76 8.47 50.80 -19.00
N PHE A 77 7.16 50.87 -19.25
CA PHE A 77 6.48 50.02 -20.23
C PHE A 77 7.04 50.15 -21.66
N SER A 78 7.70 51.26 -21.99
CA SER A 78 8.40 51.48 -23.27
C SER A 78 9.66 50.61 -23.44
N THR A 79 10.42 50.37 -22.36
CA THR A 79 11.71 49.65 -22.37
C THR A 79 11.55 48.19 -21.93
N VAL A 80 10.60 47.94 -21.03
CA VAL A 80 10.26 46.61 -20.50
C VAL A 80 9.88 45.67 -21.63
N GLY A 81 9.08 46.13 -22.60
CA GLY A 81 8.78 45.36 -23.81
C GLY A 81 10.04 45.04 -24.62
N GLY A 82 11.02 45.94 -24.70
CA GLY A 82 12.26 45.75 -25.47
C GLY A 82 13.27 44.79 -24.82
N GLN A 83 13.41 44.83 -23.49
CA GLN A 83 14.31 43.92 -22.75
C GLN A 83 13.70 42.53 -22.56
N LEU A 84 12.40 42.43 -22.22
CA LEU A 84 11.66 41.17 -22.31
C LEU A 84 11.72 40.62 -23.72
N ALA A 85 11.40 41.44 -24.73
CA ALA A 85 11.48 40.97 -26.10
C ALA A 85 12.90 40.53 -26.42
N LYS A 86 13.99 41.15 -25.93
CA LYS A 86 15.36 40.73 -26.28
C LYS A 86 15.76 39.37 -25.67
N GLU A 87 15.49 39.15 -24.39
CA GLU A 87 15.82 37.88 -23.71
C GLU A 87 14.85 36.76 -24.15
N LEU A 88 13.55 37.04 -24.18
CA LEU A 88 12.55 36.09 -24.66
C LEU A 88 12.70 35.86 -26.16
N SER A 89 12.99 36.86 -27.00
CA SER A 89 13.18 36.65 -28.45
C SER A 89 14.38 35.80 -28.77
N SER A 90 15.47 35.85 -28.00
CA SER A 90 16.61 34.98 -28.32
C SER A 90 16.26 33.50 -28.12
N ASP A 91 15.58 33.19 -27.02
CA ASP A 91 15.22 31.81 -26.68
C ASP A 91 14.02 31.34 -27.51
N LEU A 92 12.99 32.17 -27.60
CA LEU A 92 11.79 31.93 -28.39
C LEU A 92 12.07 31.93 -29.89
N ALA A 93 12.93 32.80 -30.43
CA ALA A 93 13.32 32.71 -31.84
C ALA A 93 14.13 31.45 -32.11
N GLY A 94 14.92 30.99 -31.13
CA GLY A 94 15.57 29.67 -31.19
C GLY A 94 14.55 28.54 -31.28
N MET A 95 13.50 28.60 -30.45
CA MET A 95 12.39 27.65 -30.47
C MET A 95 11.60 27.72 -31.78
N HIS A 96 11.14 28.90 -32.21
CA HIS A 96 10.42 29.09 -33.47
C HIS A 96 11.24 28.65 -34.68
N ALA A 97 12.55 28.92 -34.71
CA ALA A 97 13.44 28.46 -35.78
C ALA A 97 13.53 26.93 -35.80
N ALA A 98 13.61 26.28 -34.63
CA ALA A 98 13.62 24.82 -34.54
C ALA A 98 12.28 24.20 -35.01
N ILE A 99 11.15 24.77 -34.59
CA ILE A 99 9.81 24.33 -35.05
C ILE A 99 9.62 24.57 -36.55
N LEU A 100 10.11 25.70 -37.08
CA LEU A 100 10.09 25.97 -38.50
C LEU A 100 10.96 24.97 -39.27
N ALA A 101 12.14 24.64 -38.75
CA ALA A 101 13.02 23.63 -39.33
C ALA A 101 12.36 22.23 -39.36
N ILE A 102 11.65 21.83 -38.30
CA ILE A 102 10.86 20.58 -38.28
C ILE A 102 9.81 20.61 -39.37
N ASN A 103 9.06 21.71 -39.50
CA ASN A 103 8.09 21.85 -40.58
C ASN A 103 8.80 21.73 -41.96
N GLN A 104 9.86 22.50 -42.21
CA GLN A 104 10.58 22.47 -43.49
C GLN A 104 11.15 21.08 -43.83
N THR A 105 11.66 20.33 -42.86
CA THR A 105 12.18 18.97 -43.07
C THR A 105 11.05 17.96 -43.35
N VAL A 106 9.91 18.09 -42.67
CA VAL A 106 8.70 17.35 -43.01
C VAL A 106 8.30 17.61 -44.47
N ASP A 107 8.45 18.83 -44.97
CA ASP A 107 8.16 19.16 -46.38
C ASP A 107 9.10 18.46 -47.39
N LYS A 108 10.36 18.25 -47.01
CA LYS A 108 11.36 17.56 -47.84
C LYS A 108 11.11 16.06 -47.96
N GLN A 109 10.31 15.49 -47.07
CA GLN A 109 10.02 14.05 -47.01
C GLN A 109 11.24 13.13 -46.85
N VAL A 110 12.31 13.65 -46.24
CA VAL A 110 13.51 12.87 -45.89
C VAL A 110 13.42 12.51 -44.41
N THR A 111 13.29 11.22 -44.11
CA THR A 111 13.11 10.73 -42.73
C THR A 111 14.29 11.06 -41.82
N ALA A 112 15.51 11.00 -42.32
CA ALA A 112 16.72 11.35 -41.57
C ALA A 112 16.70 12.83 -41.14
N ASP A 113 16.48 13.74 -42.09
CA ASP A 113 16.41 15.18 -41.83
C ASP A 113 15.32 15.54 -40.80
N THR A 114 14.14 14.93 -40.90
CA THR A 114 13.05 15.17 -39.95
C THR A 114 13.39 14.68 -38.57
N LEU A 115 14.06 13.54 -38.46
CA LEU A 115 14.49 12.98 -37.17
C LEU A 115 15.57 13.84 -36.52
N ASP A 116 16.53 14.33 -37.31
CA ASP A 116 17.56 15.26 -36.82
C ASP A 116 16.93 16.59 -36.37
N ALA A 117 15.92 17.08 -37.08
CA ALA A 117 15.17 18.28 -36.69
C ALA A 117 14.37 18.09 -35.40
N LEU A 118 13.75 16.92 -35.20
CA LEU A 118 13.00 16.58 -33.99
C LEU A 118 13.90 16.49 -32.75
N LYS A 119 15.18 16.12 -32.92
CA LYS A 119 16.17 16.05 -31.84
C LYS A 119 16.70 17.41 -31.38
N ILE A 120 16.38 18.49 -32.09
CA ILE A 120 16.84 19.83 -31.72
C ILE A 120 16.24 20.20 -30.35
N THR A 121 17.08 20.30 -29.33
CA THR A 121 16.65 20.56 -27.94
C THR A 121 15.82 21.84 -27.79
N LYS A 122 16.11 22.85 -28.62
CA LYS A 122 15.36 24.13 -28.64
C LYS A 122 13.91 23.97 -29.10
N ALA A 123 13.57 22.89 -29.79
CA ALA A 123 12.19 22.61 -30.20
C ALA A 123 11.32 22.15 -29.02
N HIS A 124 11.91 21.73 -27.89
CA HIS A 124 11.20 21.18 -26.74
C HIS A 124 10.22 20.06 -27.14
N ILE A 125 10.70 19.13 -27.98
CA ILE A 125 9.97 17.92 -28.34
C ILE A 125 10.52 16.77 -27.50
N ASP A 126 9.67 16.20 -26.66
CA ASP A 126 9.98 15.10 -25.77
C ASP A 126 9.65 13.75 -26.42
N HIS A 127 10.22 12.68 -25.87
CA HIS A 127 9.90 11.29 -26.22
C HIS A 127 10.21 10.82 -27.64
N VAL A 128 11.05 11.54 -28.39
CA VAL A 128 11.47 11.13 -29.75
C VAL A 128 12.25 9.81 -29.68
N GLN A 129 11.76 8.80 -30.40
CA GLN A 129 12.41 7.48 -30.54
C GLN A 129 13.02 7.33 -31.95
N GLU A 130 14.30 6.95 -32.02
CA GLU A 130 15.00 6.87 -33.30
C GLU A 130 14.41 5.82 -34.25
N CYS A 131 13.91 4.72 -33.69
CA CYS A 131 13.31 3.62 -34.44
C CYS A 131 11.97 3.97 -35.12
N TYR A 132 11.34 5.09 -34.76
CA TYR A 132 10.02 5.48 -35.29
C TYR A 132 10.07 6.61 -36.33
N GLY A 133 11.27 7.01 -36.77
CA GLY A 133 11.45 8.15 -37.68
C GLY A 133 10.56 8.14 -38.93
N GLN A 134 10.38 6.98 -39.57
CA GLN A 134 9.50 6.86 -40.73
C GLN A 134 8.02 7.11 -40.39
N ALA A 135 7.56 6.60 -39.24
CA ALA A 135 6.18 6.78 -38.80
C ALA A 135 5.92 8.25 -38.39
N TYR A 136 6.89 8.90 -37.73
CA TYR A 136 6.80 10.33 -37.43
C TYR A 136 6.71 11.15 -38.71
N GLN A 137 7.57 10.90 -39.70
CA GLN A 137 7.55 11.61 -40.98
C GLN A 137 6.18 11.51 -41.66
N GLU A 138 5.61 10.30 -41.75
CA GLU A 138 4.32 10.07 -42.37
C GLU A 138 3.18 10.81 -41.64
N MET A 139 3.14 10.69 -40.31
CA MET A 139 2.06 11.28 -39.51
C MET A 139 2.17 12.80 -39.40
N LEU A 140 3.37 13.36 -39.28
CA LEU A 140 3.59 14.81 -39.30
C LEU A 140 3.21 15.40 -40.67
N TRP A 141 3.56 14.72 -41.76
CA TRP A 141 3.14 15.13 -43.11
C TRP A 141 1.60 15.13 -43.24
N ARG A 142 0.93 14.05 -42.79
CA ARG A 142 -0.55 13.98 -42.77
C ARG A 142 -1.19 15.09 -41.93
N ALA A 143 -0.71 15.31 -40.71
CA ALA A 143 -1.24 16.36 -39.83
C ALA A 143 -1.09 17.75 -40.48
N ARG A 144 0.05 18.01 -41.11
CA ARG A 144 0.32 19.29 -41.76
C ARG A 144 -0.51 19.53 -43.01
N THR A 145 -0.64 18.53 -43.88
CA THR A 145 -1.47 18.63 -45.08
C THR A 145 -2.95 18.87 -44.71
N ALA A 146 -3.46 18.18 -43.69
CA ALA A 146 -4.81 18.41 -43.17
C ALA A 146 -4.99 19.84 -42.62
N LYS A 147 -4.00 20.38 -41.92
CA LYS A 147 -4.03 21.75 -41.40
C LYS A 147 -4.02 22.79 -42.53
N ARG A 148 -3.18 22.60 -43.56
CA ARG A 148 -3.17 23.44 -44.76
C ARG A 148 -4.52 23.44 -45.49
N HIS A 149 -5.16 22.28 -45.61
CA HIS A 149 -6.47 22.17 -46.27
C HIS A 149 -7.55 22.96 -45.52
N LYS A 150 -7.62 22.79 -44.19
CA LYS A 150 -8.54 23.53 -43.32
C LYS A 150 -8.30 25.05 -43.37
N SER A 151 -7.04 25.47 -43.39
CA SER A 151 -6.69 26.89 -43.54
C SER A 151 -7.10 27.44 -44.90
N SER A 152 -6.99 26.64 -45.97
CA SER A 152 -7.35 27.05 -47.33
C SER A 152 -8.87 27.21 -47.50
N GLU A 153 -9.67 26.32 -46.89
CA GLU A 153 -11.14 26.41 -46.91
C GLU A 153 -11.68 27.60 -46.12
N ALA A 154 -11.01 27.97 -45.02
CA ALA A 154 -11.39 29.13 -44.20
C ALA A 154 -10.95 30.49 -44.79
N MET A 155 -9.99 30.51 -45.73
CA MET A 155 -9.31 31.72 -46.22
C MET A 155 -9.78 32.22 -47.61
N SER A 156 -11.06 32.10 -47.94
CA SER A 156 -11.62 32.78 -49.12
C SER A 156 -11.75 34.32 -48.96
N ALA A 157 -11.17 34.96 -47.92
CA ALA A 157 -11.43 36.36 -47.59
C ALA A 157 -10.25 37.23 -47.08
N SER A 158 -8.98 36.78 -47.06
CA SER A 158 -7.86 37.67 -46.67
C SER A 158 -6.50 37.27 -47.26
N GLN A 159 -5.80 38.25 -47.84
CA GLN A 159 -4.55 38.11 -48.63
C GLN A 159 -3.25 37.98 -47.82
N ASN A 160 -3.31 37.76 -46.50
CA ASN A 160 -2.10 37.62 -45.68
C ASN A 160 -2.07 36.21 -45.08
N ILE A 161 -1.26 35.32 -45.66
CA ILE A 161 -1.12 33.92 -45.24
C ILE A 161 -0.40 33.92 -43.89
N ASP A 162 -1.16 33.75 -42.82
CA ASP A 162 -0.58 33.58 -41.50
C ASP A 162 0.20 32.25 -41.45
N VAL A 163 1.52 32.34 -41.29
CA VAL A 163 2.45 31.21 -41.20
C VAL A 163 2.03 30.21 -40.11
N TYR A 164 1.32 30.67 -39.07
CA TYR A 164 0.82 29.81 -37.99
C TYR A 164 -0.43 29.00 -38.35
N LEU A 165 -1.17 29.40 -39.38
CA LEU A 165 -2.33 28.65 -39.88
C LEU A 165 -1.92 27.48 -40.79
N THR A 166 -0.72 27.55 -41.38
CA THR A 166 -0.24 26.55 -42.35
C THR A 166 0.83 25.60 -41.78
N ASN A 167 1.53 25.99 -40.73
CA ASN A 167 2.56 25.18 -40.07
C ASN A 167 2.02 24.51 -38.80
N LEU A 168 2.60 23.36 -38.48
CA LEU A 168 2.37 22.71 -37.19
C LEU A 168 3.06 23.50 -36.08
N THR A 169 2.34 23.72 -34.99
CA THR A 169 2.86 24.29 -33.74
C THR A 169 3.63 23.23 -32.96
N GLN A 170 4.42 23.66 -31.97
CA GLN A 170 5.14 22.74 -31.07
C GLN A 170 4.20 21.73 -30.39
N CYS A 171 3.05 22.19 -29.89
CA CYS A 171 2.05 21.32 -29.25
C CYS A 171 1.49 20.27 -30.22
N GLU A 172 1.19 20.65 -31.47
CA GLU A 172 0.68 19.71 -32.47
C GLU A 172 1.75 18.69 -32.87
N ILE A 173 3.01 19.12 -33.00
CA ILE A 173 4.13 18.20 -33.27
C ILE A 173 4.28 17.21 -32.12
N GLN A 174 4.33 17.70 -30.87
CA GLN A 174 4.45 16.83 -29.69
C GLN A 174 3.33 15.80 -29.64
N HIS A 175 2.08 16.23 -29.86
CA HIS A 175 0.93 15.34 -29.86
C HIS A 175 1.06 14.22 -30.92
N VAL A 176 1.51 14.55 -32.13
CA VAL A 176 1.74 13.55 -33.18
C VAL A 176 2.84 12.56 -32.79
N ILE A 177 3.92 13.02 -32.16
CA ILE A 177 4.99 12.13 -31.67
C ILE A 177 4.47 11.18 -30.60
N ASP A 178 3.76 11.71 -29.61
CA ASP A 178 3.19 10.90 -28.52
C ASP A 178 2.16 9.88 -29.05
N ASP A 179 1.31 10.28 -30.01
CA ASP A 179 0.34 9.38 -30.65
C ASP A 179 1.03 8.25 -31.41
N VAL A 180 2.06 8.54 -32.20
CA VAL A 180 2.84 7.52 -32.90
C VAL A 180 3.52 6.57 -31.93
N ASN A 181 4.11 7.10 -30.85
CA ASN A 181 4.73 6.29 -29.80
C ASN A 181 3.73 5.35 -29.15
N HIS A 182 2.53 5.86 -28.86
CA HIS A 182 1.44 5.09 -28.26
C HIS A 182 0.97 3.97 -29.17
N ASP A 183 0.75 4.26 -30.45
CA ASP A 183 0.32 3.29 -31.45
C ASP A 183 1.38 2.21 -31.69
N LYS A 184 2.66 2.59 -31.71
CA LYS A 184 3.77 1.63 -31.85
C LYS A 184 3.89 0.74 -30.62
N ALA A 185 3.83 1.30 -29.42
CA ALA A 185 3.86 0.51 -28.18
C ALA A 185 2.68 -0.47 -28.09
N LEU A 186 1.47 -0.05 -28.51
CA LEU A 186 0.32 -0.94 -28.62
C LEU A 186 0.54 -2.05 -29.68
N GLY A 187 1.16 -1.70 -30.79
CA GLY A 187 1.58 -2.65 -31.82
C GLY A 187 2.54 -3.71 -31.27
N GLU A 188 3.54 -3.30 -30.50
CA GLU A 188 4.52 -4.18 -29.84
C GLU A 188 3.84 -5.14 -28.86
N ILE A 189 2.93 -4.64 -28.02
CA ILE A 189 2.14 -5.49 -27.11
C ILE A 189 1.34 -6.51 -27.90
N ASN A 190 0.63 -6.08 -28.94
CA ASN A 190 -0.18 -6.98 -29.76
C ASN A 190 0.68 -8.00 -30.51
N ALA A 191 1.88 -7.64 -30.96
CA ALA A 191 2.84 -8.55 -31.58
C ALA A 191 3.36 -9.59 -30.59
N ALA A 192 3.74 -9.16 -29.38
CA ALA A 192 4.19 -10.06 -28.31
C ALA A 192 3.11 -11.09 -27.93
N ILE A 193 1.84 -10.68 -27.91
CA ILE A 193 0.70 -11.58 -27.67
C ILE A 193 0.58 -12.65 -28.79
N ILE A 194 0.84 -12.29 -30.05
CA ILE A 194 0.81 -13.23 -31.20
C ILE A 194 1.96 -14.21 -31.10
N ILE A 195 3.17 -13.70 -30.87
CA ILE A 195 4.41 -14.50 -30.75
C ILE A 195 4.31 -15.46 -29.57
N SER A 196 3.43 -15.18 -28.60
CA SER A 196 3.24 -15.97 -27.39
C SER A 196 4.49 -16.00 -26.51
N ASP A 197 5.28 -14.93 -26.54
CA ASP A 197 6.45 -14.78 -25.69
C ASP A 197 6.15 -13.80 -24.53
N ALA A 198 6.23 -14.33 -23.31
CA ALA A 198 5.97 -13.56 -22.11
C ALA A 198 7.08 -12.55 -21.79
N LEU A 199 8.33 -12.81 -22.19
CA LEU A 199 9.42 -11.86 -21.96
C LEU A 199 9.27 -10.63 -22.85
N THR A 200 9.04 -10.83 -24.15
CA THR A 200 8.75 -9.73 -25.07
C THR A 200 7.47 -8.98 -24.67
N LEU A 201 6.45 -9.69 -24.16
CA LEU A 201 5.24 -9.04 -23.65
C LEU A 201 5.55 -8.18 -22.43
N GLN A 202 6.39 -8.66 -21.51
CA GLN A 202 6.80 -7.91 -20.33
C GLN A 202 7.49 -6.61 -20.73
N THR A 203 8.47 -6.67 -21.63
CA THR A 203 9.19 -5.47 -22.10
C THR A 203 8.26 -4.49 -22.79
N ALA A 204 7.32 -4.98 -23.61
CA ALA A 204 6.34 -4.15 -24.29
C ALA A 204 5.35 -3.48 -23.32
N LEU A 205 4.99 -4.17 -22.22
CA LEU A 205 4.12 -3.64 -21.17
C LEU A 205 4.84 -2.66 -20.22
N GLU A 206 6.16 -2.74 -20.11
CA GLU A 206 7.00 -1.79 -19.34
C GLU A 206 7.28 -0.50 -20.12
N ASN A 207 7.11 -0.51 -21.45
CA ASN A 207 7.23 0.66 -22.29
C ASN A 207 6.28 1.77 -21.80
N HIS A 208 6.85 2.89 -21.35
CA HIS A 208 6.09 3.99 -20.76
C HIS A 208 5.08 4.60 -21.74
N HIS A 209 5.36 4.51 -23.05
CA HIS A 209 4.47 5.00 -24.12
C HIS A 209 3.20 4.16 -24.29
N ALA A 210 3.19 2.90 -23.83
CA ALA A 210 1.98 2.08 -23.80
C ALA A 210 0.94 2.61 -22.80
N MET A 211 1.37 3.40 -21.82
CA MET A 211 0.54 3.98 -20.74
C MET A 211 -0.24 2.94 -19.91
N VAL A 212 0.18 1.67 -19.94
CA VAL A 212 -0.43 0.59 -19.16
C VAL A 212 0.08 0.66 -17.72
N ARG A 213 -0.84 0.71 -16.75
CA ARG A 213 -0.53 0.86 -15.33
C ARG A 213 -0.69 -0.44 -14.57
N GLY A 214 0.14 -0.62 -13.55
CA GLY A 214 0.05 -1.74 -12.61
C GLY A 214 0.53 -3.07 -13.20
N THR A 215 1.37 -3.03 -14.23
CA THR A 215 2.03 -4.21 -14.78
C THR A 215 3.02 -4.77 -13.77
N ARG A 216 2.97 -6.08 -13.55
CA ARG A 216 3.88 -6.81 -12.66
C ARG A 216 4.74 -7.77 -13.48
N PRO A 217 6.09 -7.62 -13.47
CA PRO A 217 7.01 -8.47 -14.23
C PRO A 217 6.76 -9.97 -14.07
N HIS A 218 6.65 -10.44 -12.83
CA HIS A 218 6.44 -11.85 -12.50
C HIS A 218 5.08 -12.43 -12.96
N MET A 219 4.14 -11.58 -13.37
CA MET A 219 2.81 -11.98 -13.83
C MET A 219 2.67 -12.01 -15.35
N ALA A 220 3.74 -11.75 -16.10
CA ALA A 220 3.72 -11.68 -17.56
C ALA A 220 3.07 -12.91 -18.23
N ASN A 221 3.39 -14.13 -17.75
CA ASN A 221 2.79 -15.37 -18.24
C ASN A 221 1.26 -15.43 -18.06
N ILE A 222 0.77 -14.94 -16.91
CA ILE A 222 -0.66 -14.93 -16.59
C ILE A 222 -1.38 -13.89 -17.45
N TYR A 223 -0.78 -12.71 -17.61
CA TYR A 223 -1.30 -11.69 -18.52
C TYR A 223 -1.38 -12.22 -19.95
N LEU A 224 -0.31 -12.84 -20.45
CA LEU A 224 -0.25 -13.41 -21.79
C LEU A 224 -1.39 -14.41 -22.02
N THR A 225 -1.54 -15.37 -21.11
CA THR A 225 -2.59 -16.39 -21.19
C THR A 225 -3.98 -15.75 -21.23
N LYS A 226 -4.23 -14.75 -20.36
CA LYS A 226 -5.53 -14.09 -20.28
C LYS A 226 -5.81 -13.21 -21.50
N LEU A 227 -4.79 -12.52 -22.00
CA LEU A 227 -4.89 -11.67 -23.19
C LEU A 227 -5.15 -12.53 -24.43
N GLN A 228 -4.49 -13.67 -24.59
CA GLN A 228 -4.72 -14.61 -25.68
C GLN A 228 -6.15 -15.20 -25.64
N GLN A 229 -6.69 -15.50 -24.46
CA GLN A 229 -8.07 -16.00 -24.32
C GLN A 229 -9.13 -14.98 -24.80
N VAL A 230 -8.91 -13.69 -24.54
CA VAL A 230 -9.87 -12.63 -24.90
C VAL A 230 -9.68 -12.19 -26.35
N ARG A 231 -8.52 -12.48 -26.96
CA ARG A 231 -8.17 -12.03 -28.29
C ARG A 231 -9.00 -12.73 -29.36
N SER A 232 -9.95 -12.01 -29.93
CA SER A 232 -10.56 -12.32 -31.24
C SER A 232 -9.93 -11.50 -32.37
N THR A 233 -9.56 -10.25 -32.08
CA THR A 233 -8.88 -9.30 -32.96
C THR A 233 -7.77 -8.58 -32.19
N ALA A 234 -7.02 -7.67 -32.84
CA ALA A 234 -6.04 -6.84 -32.16
C ALA A 234 -6.69 -6.08 -30.98
N LEU A 235 -6.09 -6.20 -29.80
CA LEU A 235 -6.65 -5.62 -28.58
C LEU A 235 -6.30 -4.14 -28.51
N ASN A 236 -7.23 -3.33 -28.02
CA ASN A 236 -6.97 -1.94 -27.66
C ASN A 236 -6.47 -1.82 -26.21
N LEU A 237 -5.83 -0.69 -25.90
CA LEU A 237 -5.24 -0.45 -24.58
C LEU A 237 -6.24 -0.45 -23.43
N LYS A 238 -7.48 0.02 -23.65
CA LYS A 238 -8.52 -0.01 -22.62
C LYS A 238 -8.85 -1.43 -22.19
N THR A 239 -8.97 -2.34 -23.16
CA THR A 239 -9.20 -3.77 -22.91
C THR A 239 -8.00 -4.41 -22.22
N ILE A 240 -6.77 -4.12 -22.70
CA ILE A 240 -5.53 -4.64 -22.09
C ILE A 240 -5.42 -4.19 -20.63
N GLN A 241 -5.62 -2.90 -20.35
CA GLN A 241 -5.59 -2.33 -19.01
C GLN A 241 -6.62 -2.98 -18.08
N LYS A 242 -7.86 -3.18 -18.56
CA LYS A 242 -8.93 -3.83 -17.81
C LYS A 242 -8.56 -5.27 -17.44
N ILE A 243 -7.99 -6.02 -18.37
CA ILE A 243 -7.56 -7.41 -18.14
C ILE A 243 -6.45 -7.45 -17.11
N ILE A 244 -5.44 -6.60 -17.22
CA ILE A 244 -4.33 -6.53 -16.27
C ILE A 244 -4.82 -6.20 -14.86
N SER A 245 -5.71 -5.20 -14.72
CA SER A 245 -6.29 -4.86 -13.41
C SER A 245 -7.08 -6.01 -12.81
N GLN A 246 -7.87 -6.73 -13.63
CA GLN A 246 -8.65 -7.86 -13.15
C GLN A 246 -7.76 -9.03 -12.72
N VAL A 247 -6.73 -9.35 -13.51
CA VAL A 247 -5.78 -10.41 -13.18
C VAL A 247 -5.06 -10.10 -11.86
N ASN A 248 -4.67 -8.84 -11.66
CA ASN A 248 -4.03 -8.41 -10.41
C ASN A 248 -4.95 -8.55 -9.20
N GLN A 249 -6.20 -8.10 -9.30
CA GLN A 249 -7.18 -8.20 -8.21
C GLN A 249 -7.45 -9.66 -7.84
N ASN A 250 -7.72 -10.51 -8.83
CA ASN A 250 -7.98 -11.94 -8.60
C ASN A 250 -6.77 -12.64 -7.94
N THR A 251 -5.56 -12.27 -8.33
CA THR A 251 -4.34 -12.86 -7.76
C THR A 251 -4.13 -12.42 -6.31
N GLU A 252 -4.45 -11.18 -5.97
CA GLU A 252 -4.40 -10.71 -4.59
C GLU A 252 -5.46 -11.37 -3.70
N GLU A 253 -6.66 -11.57 -4.23
CA GLU A 253 -7.75 -12.26 -3.52
C GLU A 253 -7.37 -13.71 -3.22
N THR A 254 -6.91 -14.45 -4.22
CA THR A 254 -6.46 -15.84 -4.05
C THR A 254 -5.28 -15.96 -3.08
N GLN A 255 -4.33 -15.03 -3.08
CA GLN A 255 -3.24 -14.99 -2.09
C GLN A 255 -3.75 -14.74 -0.67
N LYS A 256 -4.74 -13.86 -0.48
CA LYS A 256 -5.36 -13.60 0.84
C LYS A 256 -6.08 -14.84 1.35
N GLU A 257 -6.82 -15.53 0.49
CA GLU A 257 -7.53 -16.77 0.84
C GLU A 257 -6.55 -17.89 1.20
N LEU A 258 -5.49 -18.09 0.41
CA LEU A 258 -4.46 -19.08 0.71
C LEU A 258 -3.84 -18.85 2.09
N LYS A 259 -3.55 -17.59 2.44
CA LYS A 259 -3.00 -17.24 3.76
C LYS A 259 -3.99 -17.51 4.90
N ARG A 260 -5.29 -17.31 4.69
CA ARG A 260 -6.34 -17.65 5.66
C ARG A 260 -6.42 -19.16 5.89
N LEU A 261 -6.40 -19.95 4.82
CA LEU A 261 -6.43 -21.42 4.90
C LEU A 261 -5.20 -21.97 5.64
N GLN A 262 -4.01 -21.45 5.34
CA GLN A 262 -2.77 -21.82 6.05
C GLN A 262 -2.86 -21.52 7.56
N LEU A 263 -3.41 -20.36 7.94
CA LEU A 263 -3.62 -20.01 9.35
C LEU A 263 -4.58 -20.99 10.04
N GLN A 264 -5.67 -21.38 9.35
CA GLN A 264 -6.65 -22.33 9.86
C GLN A 264 -6.05 -23.74 10.03
N GLU A 265 -5.29 -24.25 9.05
CA GLU A 265 -4.59 -25.54 9.14
C GLU A 265 -3.62 -25.56 10.33
N SER A 266 -2.86 -24.47 10.52
CA SER A 266 -1.94 -24.34 11.65
C SER A 266 -2.68 -24.39 13.00
N ALA A 267 -3.85 -23.77 13.11
CA ALA A 267 -4.67 -23.77 14.32
C ALA A 267 -5.19 -25.18 14.66
N VAL A 268 -5.63 -25.93 13.65
CA VAL A 268 -6.08 -27.33 13.82
C VAL A 268 -4.92 -28.23 14.25
N ALA A 269 -3.74 -28.07 13.64
CA ALA A 269 -2.54 -28.83 14.02
C ALA A 269 -2.12 -28.56 15.48
N VAL A 270 -2.19 -27.31 15.93
CA VAL A 270 -1.93 -26.93 17.33
C VAL A 270 -2.96 -27.58 18.27
N GLN A 271 -4.25 -27.53 17.94
CA GLN A 271 -5.30 -28.17 18.74
C GLN A 271 -5.12 -29.69 18.84
N ALA A 272 -4.75 -30.36 17.75
CA ALA A 272 -4.47 -31.80 17.74
C ALA A 272 -3.26 -32.16 18.63
N ALA A 273 -2.19 -31.37 18.56
CA ALA A 273 -1.00 -31.57 19.41
C ALA A 273 -1.32 -31.40 20.90
N VAL A 274 -2.12 -30.40 21.26
CA VAL A 274 -2.58 -30.19 22.65
C VAL A 274 -3.40 -31.38 23.15
N ARG A 275 -4.32 -31.91 22.32
CA ARG A 275 -5.14 -33.08 22.68
C ARG A 275 -4.30 -34.34 22.89
N LEU A 276 -3.32 -34.60 22.02
CA LEU A 276 -2.39 -35.72 22.15
C LEU A 276 -1.52 -35.60 23.42
N GLN A 277 -1.02 -34.40 23.72
CA GLN A 277 -0.27 -34.15 24.95
C GLN A 277 -1.13 -34.37 26.21
N ALA A 278 -2.38 -33.89 26.22
CA ALA A 278 -3.32 -34.10 27.33
C ALA A 278 -3.64 -35.59 27.52
N TRP A 279 -3.84 -36.33 26.43
CA TRP A 279 -4.11 -37.78 26.46
C TRP A 279 -2.93 -38.58 27.02
N CYS A 280 -1.71 -38.33 26.52
CA CYS A 280 -0.50 -39.02 27.01
C CYS A 280 -0.21 -38.72 28.49
N ARG A 281 -0.44 -37.48 28.95
CA ARG A 281 -0.35 -37.14 30.38
C ARG A 281 -1.41 -37.91 31.17
N GLY A 282 -2.68 -37.89 30.73
CA GLY A 282 -3.77 -38.56 31.42
C GLY A 282 -3.59 -40.07 31.60
N GLU A 283 -3.06 -40.79 30.61
CA GLU A 283 -2.91 -42.26 30.68
C GLU A 283 -1.85 -42.71 31.69
N ALA A 284 -0.67 -42.10 31.66
CA ALA A 284 0.44 -42.41 32.56
C ALA A 284 0.12 -42.02 34.02
N THR A 285 -0.51 -40.86 34.22
CA THR A 285 -0.88 -40.42 35.56
C THR A 285 -2.00 -41.29 36.14
N ARG A 286 -3.02 -41.69 35.35
CA ARG A 286 -4.15 -42.50 35.86
C ARG A 286 -3.76 -43.87 36.44
N LYS A 287 -2.77 -44.57 35.86
CA LYS A 287 -2.32 -45.86 36.40
C LYS A 287 -1.58 -45.70 37.74
N TRP A 288 -0.72 -44.70 37.84
CA TRP A 288 0.01 -44.38 39.07
C TRP A 288 -0.94 -43.90 40.19
N TRP A 289 -1.89 -43.02 39.87
CA TRP A 289 -2.87 -42.51 40.83
C TRP A 289 -3.78 -43.58 41.45
N ARG A 290 -4.13 -44.65 40.73
CA ARG A 290 -4.98 -45.72 41.30
C ARG A 290 -4.29 -46.46 42.44
N SER A 291 -3.02 -46.83 42.26
CA SER A 291 -2.25 -47.58 43.29
C SER A 291 -2.06 -46.78 44.58
N LEU A 292 -1.81 -45.49 44.43
CA LEU A 292 -1.55 -44.57 45.53
C LEU A 292 -2.84 -44.19 46.29
N ASN A 293 -3.97 -44.22 45.59
CA ASN A 293 -5.27 -43.94 46.17
C ASN A 293 -5.82 -45.10 47.04
N ASP A 294 -5.44 -46.34 46.75
CA ASP A 294 -5.82 -47.49 47.58
C ASP A 294 -5.07 -47.47 48.93
N GLU A 295 -3.83 -46.99 48.96
CA GLU A 295 -3.01 -46.79 50.17
C GLU A 295 -3.57 -45.65 51.05
N ALA A 296 -3.91 -44.51 50.45
CA ALA A 296 -4.50 -43.37 51.15
C ALA A 296 -5.90 -43.67 51.73
N LEU A 297 -6.70 -44.54 51.10
CA LEU A 297 -7.98 -44.98 51.66
C LEU A 297 -7.80 -45.78 52.98
N GLY A 298 -6.69 -46.49 53.15
CA GLY A 298 -6.35 -47.17 54.40
C GLY A 298 -6.14 -46.17 55.53
N GLU A 299 -5.27 -45.19 55.31
CA GLU A 299 -4.91 -44.15 56.29
C GLU A 299 -6.12 -43.31 56.74
N ILE A 300 -7.01 -42.94 55.80
CA ILE A 300 -8.23 -42.17 56.11
C ILE A 300 -9.16 -42.96 57.02
N ASN A 301 -9.37 -44.24 56.71
CA ASN A 301 -10.24 -45.08 57.53
C ASN A 301 -9.68 -45.22 58.95
N GLU A 302 -8.37 -45.42 59.11
CA GLU A 302 -7.69 -45.49 60.41
C GLU A 302 -7.83 -44.20 61.24
N ALA A 303 -7.66 -43.03 60.62
CA ALA A 303 -7.82 -41.75 61.31
C ALA A 303 -9.26 -41.51 61.81
N ILE A 304 -10.26 -41.94 61.01
CA ILE A 304 -11.67 -41.94 61.44
C ILE A 304 -11.89 -42.91 62.61
N ILE A 305 -11.16 -44.04 62.64
CA ILE A 305 -11.21 -45.03 63.75
C ILE A 305 -10.79 -44.41 65.06
N VAL A 306 -9.64 -43.75 65.06
CA VAL A 306 -9.01 -43.17 66.26
C VAL A 306 -9.64 -41.83 66.65
N SER A 307 -10.57 -41.30 65.83
CA SER A 307 -11.26 -40.03 66.07
C SER A 307 -10.31 -38.83 66.14
N ASP A 308 -9.24 -38.89 65.35
CA ASP A 308 -8.20 -37.86 65.32
C ASP A 308 -8.37 -37.00 64.07
N ALA A 309 -8.76 -35.74 64.28
CA ALA A 309 -8.97 -34.79 63.20
C ALA A 309 -7.67 -34.34 62.52
N LEU A 310 -6.55 -34.33 63.23
CA LEU A 310 -5.25 -33.97 62.68
C LEU A 310 -4.71 -35.12 61.84
N ALA A 311 -4.85 -36.36 62.30
CA ALA A 311 -4.52 -37.54 61.51
C ALA A 311 -5.44 -37.65 60.29
N LEU A 312 -6.74 -37.35 60.44
CA LEU A 312 -7.68 -37.35 59.32
C LEU A 312 -7.31 -36.27 58.31
N GLN A 313 -6.93 -35.09 58.80
CA GLN A 313 -6.48 -34.02 57.94
C GLN A 313 -5.20 -34.38 57.20
N ALA A 314 -4.21 -34.97 57.87
CA ALA A 314 -2.97 -35.43 57.25
C ALA A 314 -3.23 -36.53 56.20
N ALA A 315 -4.14 -37.46 56.46
CA ALA A 315 -4.51 -38.53 55.52
C ALA A 315 -5.33 -38.01 54.33
N LEU A 316 -6.20 -37.01 54.54
CA LEU A 316 -6.94 -36.33 53.48
C LEU A 316 -6.05 -35.35 52.68
N ASP A 317 -4.99 -34.84 53.29
CA ASP A 317 -3.96 -34.01 52.66
C ASP A 317 -2.88 -34.83 51.95
N ASN A 318 -2.82 -36.15 52.23
CA ASN A 318 -2.02 -37.06 51.44
C ASN A 318 -2.44 -36.90 49.98
N HIS A 319 -1.50 -36.44 49.15
CA HIS A 319 -1.76 -36.07 47.77
C HIS A 319 -2.37 -37.18 46.95
N HIS A 320 -2.31 -38.42 47.42
CA HIS A 320 -2.78 -39.60 46.74
C HIS A 320 -4.23 -39.98 47.02
N ALA A 321 -4.84 -39.42 48.06
CA ALA A 321 -6.26 -39.58 48.34
C ALA A 321 -7.09 -38.97 47.21
N MET A 322 -7.89 -39.77 46.50
CA MET A 322 -8.86 -39.29 45.50
C MET A 322 -10.13 -38.74 46.16
N VAL A 323 -9.99 -38.23 47.38
CA VAL A 323 -11.00 -37.50 48.11
C VAL A 323 -10.78 -36.01 47.85
N LYS A 324 -11.47 -35.49 46.86
CA LYS A 324 -11.27 -34.14 46.32
C LYS A 324 -12.06 -33.11 47.09
N GLY A 325 -11.45 -31.94 47.26
CA GLY A 325 -12.08 -30.75 47.84
C GLY A 325 -11.94 -30.65 49.35
N THR A 326 -11.12 -31.47 49.99
CA THR A 326 -10.85 -31.41 51.43
C THR A 326 -10.27 -30.05 51.79
N ARG A 327 -10.86 -29.38 52.79
CA ARG A 327 -10.42 -28.08 53.29
C ARG A 327 -9.87 -28.23 54.71
N PRO A 328 -8.59 -27.92 54.97
CA PRO A 328 -7.96 -28.25 56.25
C PRO A 328 -8.60 -27.67 57.50
N HIS A 329 -9.13 -26.46 57.38
CA HIS A 329 -9.84 -25.79 58.47
C HIS A 329 -11.22 -26.40 58.78
N LEU A 330 -11.71 -27.33 57.96
CA LEU A 330 -12.98 -28.03 58.13
C LEU A 330 -12.80 -29.49 58.57
N ALA A 331 -11.58 -29.92 58.88
CA ALA A 331 -11.26 -31.30 59.29
C ALA A 331 -12.19 -31.83 60.40
N ASN A 332 -12.46 -31.02 61.42
CA ASN A 332 -13.35 -31.36 62.53
C ASN A 332 -14.81 -31.55 62.09
N LEU A 333 -15.27 -30.75 61.13
CA LEU A 333 -16.63 -30.87 60.57
C LEU A 333 -16.74 -32.12 59.70
N TYR A 334 -15.71 -32.41 58.87
CA TYR A 334 -15.67 -33.66 58.12
C TYR A 334 -15.63 -34.89 59.03
N LEU A 335 -14.81 -34.87 60.07
CA LEU A 335 -14.70 -35.98 61.03
C LEU A 335 -16.05 -36.26 61.71
N THR A 336 -16.74 -35.21 62.17
CA THR A 336 -18.04 -35.31 62.84
C THR A 336 -19.10 -35.95 61.93
N GLU A 337 -19.19 -35.49 60.69
CA GLU A 337 -20.16 -36.03 59.71
C GLU A 337 -19.79 -37.45 59.25
N LEU A 338 -18.49 -37.77 59.12
CA LEU A 338 -18.03 -39.10 58.72
C LEU A 338 -18.21 -40.15 59.83
N GLN A 339 -18.12 -39.75 61.10
CA GLN A 339 -18.37 -40.64 62.24
C GLN A 339 -19.84 -41.02 62.39
N GLN A 340 -20.77 -40.10 62.12
CA GLN A 340 -22.21 -40.37 62.21
C GLN A 340 -22.70 -41.48 61.27
N VAL A 341 -22.00 -41.68 60.15
CA VAL A 341 -22.36 -42.66 59.09
C VAL A 341 -21.72 -44.04 59.32
N ARG A 342 -20.90 -44.19 60.38
CA ARG A 342 -19.97 -45.32 60.51
C ARG A 342 -20.59 -46.53 61.22
N SER A 343 -21.04 -47.51 60.44
CA SER A 343 -21.31 -48.89 60.92
C SER A 343 -20.34 -49.96 60.35
N THR A 344 -19.58 -49.66 59.29
CA THR A 344 -18.47 -50.49 58.74
C THR A 344 -17.42 -49.60 58.02
N ALA A 345 -16.29 -50.17 57.58
CA ALA A 345 -15.22 -49.46 56.86
C ALA A 345 -15.75 -48.72 55.62
N LEU A 346 -15.47 -47.43 55.52
CA LEU A 346 -16.04 -46.55 54.49
C LEU A 346 -15.21 -46.68 53.20
N ASN A 347 -15.90 -46.70 52.05
CA ASN A 347 -15.25 -46.64 50.75
C ASN A 347 -15.08 -45.19 50.27
N LEU A 348 -14.17 -44.96 49.33
CA LEU A 348 -13.87 -43.63 48.78
C LEU A 348 -15.09 -42.91 48.18
N LYS A 349 -16.06 -43.65 47.60
CA LYS A 349 -17.25 -43.03 47.01
C LYS A 349 -18.15 -42.41 48.08
N THR A 350 -18.31 -43.08 49.22
CA THR A 350 -19.09 -42.58 50.35
C THR A 350 -18.39 -41.40 51.03
N ILE A 351 -17.07 -41.49 51.25
CA ILE A 351 -16.25 -40.42 51.84
C ILE A 351 -16.25 -39.18 50.94
N GLN A 352 -16.05 -39.36 49.63
CA GLN A 352 -16.14 -38.28 48.65
C GLN A 352 -17.51 -37.62 48.65
N LYS A 353 -18.61 -38.39 48.77
CA LYS A 353 -19.97 -37.85 48.76
C LYS A 353 -20.20 -36.91 49.95
N ILE A 354 -19.77 -37.29 51.14
CA ILE A 354 -19.93 -36.49 52.36
C ILE A 354 -19.09 -35.22 52.31
N ILE A 355 -17.83 -35.31 51.87
CA ILE A 355 -16.96 -34.14 51.72
C ILE A 355 -17.48 -33.20 50.62
N SER A 356 -18.02 -33.74 49.54
CA SER A 356 -18.64 -32.93 48.47
C SER A 356 -19.86 -32.17 49.00
N GLN A 357 -20.69 -32.79 49.84
CA GLN A 357 -21.86 -32.14 50.43
C GLN A 357 -21.47 -30.97 51.35
N VAL A 358 -20.49 -31.17 52.24
CA VAL A 358 -20.00 -30.11 53.14
C VAL A 358 -19.37 -28.97 52.34
N ASN A 359 -18.61 -29.28 51.30
CA ASN A 359 -18.02 -28.27 50.43
C ASN A 359 -19.04 -27.52 49.60
N GLN A 360 -20.08 -28.19 49.09
CA GLN A 360 -21.13 -27.55 48.31
C GLN A 360 -21.85 -26.47 49.12
N ASN A 361 -22.16 -26.74 50.39
CA ASN A 361 -22.76 -25.75 51.29
C ASN A 361 -21.86 -24.51 51.48
N ILE A 362 -20.54 -24.69 51.43
CA ILE A 362 -19.56 -23.59 51.57
C ILE A 362 -19.25 -22.91 50.22
N GLU A 363 -19.41 -23.63 49.11
CA GLU A 363 -19.28 -23.06 47.78
C GLU A 363 -20.51 -22.27 47.36
N GLU A 364 -21.71 -22.63 47.81
CA GLU A 364 -22.91 -21.83 47.60
C GLU A 364 -22.78 -20.47 48.30
N THR A 365 -22.29 -20.46 49.55
CA THR A 365 -21.97 -19.23 50.30
C THR A 365 -20.80 -18.43 49.70
N GLN A 366 -19.82 -19.09 49.06
CA GLN A 366 -18.70 -18.42 48.38
C GLN A 366 -18.99 -17.98 46.94
N LYS A 367 -19.96 -18.61 46.25
CA LYS A 367 -20.43 -18.20 44.91
C LYS A 367 -21.23 -16.91 44.96
N GLU A 368 -21.99 -16.68 46.03
CA GLU A 368 -22.60 -15.38 46.31
C GLU A 368 -21.54 -14.28 46.39
N LEU A 369 -20.38 -14.57 47.00
CA LEU A 369 -19.26 -13.62 47.12
C LEU A 369 -18.45 -13.42 45.83
N LYS A 370 -18.35 -14.43 44.95
CA LYS A 370 -17.45 -14.42 43.77
C LYS A 370 -18.08 -14.04 42.44
N ARG A 371 -19.41 -13.85 42.37
CA ARG A 371 -20.05 -13.18 41.21
C ARG A 371 -19.48 -11.77 40.93
N LEU A 372 -18.70 -11.22 41.85
CA LEU A 372 -18.13 -9.88 41.81
C LEU A 372 -16.77 -9.75 41.07
N HIS A 373 -16.11 -10.82 40.57
CA HIS A 373 -14.69 -10.71 40.13
C HIS A 373 -14.32 -11.50 38.85
N PHE A 374 -14.46 -10.84 37.71
CA PHE A 374 -14.54 -11.32 36.32
C PHE A 374 -13.19 -11.20 35.56
N LEU A 375 -12.89 -12.17 34.67
CA LEU A 375 -12.11 -12.13 33.40
C LEU A 375 -10.60 -11.72 33.30
N GLU A 376 -9.96 -12.32 32.26
CA GLU A 376 -8.69 -11.96 31.53
C GLU A 376 -7.34 -12.57 32.02
N SER A 377 -6.29 -12.87 31.23
CA SER A 377 -5.99 -12.92 29.77
C SER A 377 -4.61 -13.61 29.50
N ALA A 378 -4.35 -13.95 28.24
CA ALA A 378 -3.08 -13.94 27.45
C ALA A 378 -1.76 -14.61 27.94
N VAL A 379 -1.54 -14.90 29.22
CA VAL A 379 -0.25 -15.41 29.74
C VAL A 379 0.00 -16.89 29.41
N ALA A 380 -1.05 -17.63 29.05
CA ALA A 380 -1.01 -19.08 28.90
C ALA A 380 -0.22 -19.60 27.67
N VAL A 381 -0.14 -18.83 26.59
CA VAL A 381 0.42 -19.31 25.31
C VAL A 381 1.95 -19.35 25.31
N GLN A 382 2.61 -18.35 25.91
CA GLN A 382 4.07 -18.33 26.02
C GLN A 382 4.62 -19.35 27.04
N ALA A 383 3.81 -19.74 28.03
CA ALA A 383 4.18 -20.76 29.01
C ALA A 383 4.29 -22.16 28.38
N ALA A 384 3.45 -22.46 27.39
CA ALA A 384 3.35 -23.80 26.78
C ALA A 384 4.62 -24.20 26.01
N VAL A 385 5.22 -23.29 25.24
CA VAL A 385 6.44 -23.54 24.46
C VAL A 385 7.65 -23.80 25.38
N ARG A 386 7.75 -23.05 26.48
CA ARG A 386 8.84 -23.19 27.47
C ARG A 386 8.73 -24.51 28.24
N LEU A 387 7.51 -24.93 28.58
CA LEU A 387 7.24 -26.20 29.23
C LEU A 387 7.59 -27.41 28.34
N GLN A 388 7.39 -27.31 27.03
CA GLN A 388 7.68 -28.40 26.09
C GLN A 388 9.19 -28.67 25.95
N ALA A 389 10.02 -27.62 26.01
CA ALA A 389 11.48 -27.74 26.03
C ALA A 389 11.99 -28.31 27.38
N TRP A 390 11.39 -27.86 28.49
CA TRP A 390 11.75 -28.34 29.83
C TRP A 390 11.48 -29.85 30.01
N CYS A 391 10.29 -30.32 29.62
CA CYS A 391 9.92 -31.73 29.77
C CYS A 391 10.83 -32.72 29.01
N ARG A 392 11.42 -32.29 27.87
CA ARG A 392 12.34 -33.14 27.09
C ARG A 392 13.72 -33.30 27.77
N GLY A 393 14.18 -32.29 28.52
CA GLY A 393 15.46 -32.33 29.24
C GLY A 393 15.38 -32.92 30.65
N GLU A 394 14.18 -32.99 31.23
CA GLU A 394 13.96 -33.52 32.60
C GLU A 394 13.87 -35.05 32.63
N ALA A 395 13.28 -35.67 31.58
CA ALA A 395 13.15 -37.12 31.46
C ALA A 395 14.51 -37.83 31.33
N THR A 396 15.44 -37.26 30.56
CA THR A 396 16.81 -37.74 30.42
C THR A 396 17.63 -37.56 31.70
N ARG A 397 17.43 -36.46 32.44
CA ARG A 397 18.14 -36.20 33.70
C ARG A 397 17.67 -37.07 34.86
N ARG A 398 16.38 -37.44 34.92
CA ARG A 398 15.87 -38.40 35.92
C ARG A 398 16.30 -39.83 35.64
N TRP A 399 16.43 -40.23 34.38
CA TRP A 399 16.96 -41.56 34.01
C TRP A 399 18.43 -41.72 34.44
N TRP A 400 19.26 -40.69 34.25
CA TRP A 400 20.67 -40.68 34.70
C TRP A 400 20.83 -40.69 36.24
N ARG A 401 19.99 -39.97 36.98
CA ARG A 401 20.02 -39.99 38.47
C ARG A 401 19.49 -41.30 39.07
N TYR A 402 18.66 -42.03 38.35
CA TYR A 402 18.15 -43.33 38.79
C TYR A 402 19.20 -44.44 38.58
N LEU A 403 19.92 -44.40 37.44
CA LEU A 403 21.03 -45.32 37.16
C LEU A 403 22.25 -45.11 38.05
N SER A 404 22.52 -43.89 38.53
CA SER A 404 23.62 -43.66 39.48
C SER A 404 23.30 -44.08 40.93
N LYS A 405 22.03 -44.32 41.27
CA LYS A 405 21.58 -44.63 42.63
C LYS A 405 21.43 -46.13 42.92
N TYR A 406 21.43 -46.97 41.88
CA TYR A 406 21.35 -48.44 41.97
C TYR A 406 22.50 -49.07 41.16
N HIS A 407 23.64 -49.29 41.83
CA HIS A 407 24.92 -49.69 41.21
C HIS A 407 24.86 -50.98 40.37
N PHE A 408 25.45 -50.93 39.16
CA PHE A 408 26.19 -52.05 38.56
C PHE A 408 27.20 -51.57 37.49
N ILE A 409 28.32 -50.94 37.91
CA ILE A 409 29.62 -51.01 37.19
C ILE A 409 30.71 -50.98 38.28
N PRO A 410 31.67 -51.92 38.30
CA PRO A 410 32.73 -51.96 39.30
C PRO A 410 33.68 -50.78 39.15
N ASN A 411 34.13 -50.28 40.29
CA ASN A 411 35.12 -49.25 40.48
C ASN A 411 36.45 -49.61 39.77
N PRO A 412 37.00 -48.78 38.86
CA PRO A 412 38.43 -48.65 38.72
C PRO A 412 38.86 -47.40 39.49
N LYS A 413 39.52 -47.62 40.63
CA LYS A 413 40.41 -46.61 41.23
C LYS A 413 41.72 -46.56 40.42
N PRO A 414 42.50 -45.50 40.63
CA PRO A 414 42.50 -44.24 39.88
C PRO A 414 43.05 -44.37 38.44
#